data_AF-A0A7G9GKF0-F1
#
_entry.id   AF-A0A7G9GKF0-F1
#
_cell.length_a   1.000
_cell.length_b   1.000
_cell.length_c   1.000
_cell.angle_alpha   90.00
_cell.angle_beta   90.00
_cell.angle_gamma   90.00
#
_symmetry.space_group_name_H-M   'P 1'
#
loop_
_entity.id
_entity.type
_entity.pdbx_description
1 polymer ?
#
loop_
_entity_poly.entity_id
_entity_poly.type
_entity_poly.pdbx_seq_one_letter_code
_entity_poly.pdbx_strand_id
1 'polypeptide(L)'
;MFITKKIVLEKPFDLGDITNGYFRVDPMDETLRTYTNTYITPIEYDCNNLFVMDWDENSVDKLCFNDLVEYLYPIEHQQAIPENYMKDSGQQYISYIDANVFEDLVHRYFTIDNAILRSQNYYCETQHAYPYAELYCIASHVATPRLRPEVVKAQKEKNILTLTIHATGYEKGYPVAYTHIVKIELLDDGSYHYISNHIVPDNNNQIPKYTPGITNKSQKEGGCL
;
A
#
# COMPACT_ATOMS: atom_id res chain seq x y z
N MET A 1 -14.70 -47.47 -0.41
CA MET A 1 -15.59 -46.31 -0.60
C MET A 1 -14.70 -45.13 -0.97
N PHE A 2 -14.65 -44.76 -2.25
CA PHE A 2 -13.86 -43.62 -2.69
C PHE A 2 -14.66 -42.35 -2.39
N ILE A 3 -14.11 -41.47 -1.56
CA ILE A 3 -14.69 -40.15 -1.31
C ILE A 3 -14.28 -39.27 -2.48
N THR A 4 -15.21 -38.99 -3.39
CA THR A 4 -15.02 -37.98 -4.43
C THR A 4 -15.29 -36.61 -3.82
N LYS A 5 -14.23 -35.87 -3.49
CA LYS A 5 -14.34 -34.44 -3.13
C LYS A 5 -14.49 -33.66 -4.44
N LYS A 6 -15.59 -32.93 -4.60
CA LYS A 6 -15.77 -31.99 -5.72
C LYS A 6 -14.75 -30.86 -5.53
N ILE A 7 -13.71 -30.83 -6.37
CA ILE A 7 -12.74 -29.74 -6.38
C ILE A 7 -13.40 -28.56 -7.09
N VAL A 8 -13.61 -27.48 -6.35
CA VAL A 8 -14.01 -26.19 -6.92
C VAL A 8 -12.72 -25.40 -7.09
N LEU A 9 -12.34 -25.17 -8.33
CA LEU A 9 -11.19 -24.33 -8.64
C LEU A 9 -11.64 -22.87 -8.57
N GLU A 10 -11.16 -22.16 -7.57
CA GLU A 10 -11.41 -20.73 -7.45
C GLU A 10 -10.26 -19.97 -8.11
N LYS A 11 -10.61 -19.11 -9.08
CA LYS A 11 -9.68 -18.12 -9.61
C LYS A 11 -9.64 -17.00 -8.56
N PRO A 12 -8.51 -16.76 -7.88
CA PRO A 12 -8.48 -15.79 -6.79
C PRO A 12 -8.82 -14.37 -7.27
N PHE A 13 -8.55 -14.03 -8.55
CA PHE A 13 -8.83 -12.73 -9.20
C PHE A 13 -9.02 -12.88 -10.71
N ASP A 14 -9.66 -11.91 -11.40
CA ASP A 14 -9.65 -11.89 -12.87
C ASP A 14 -8.31 -11.35 -13.38
N LEU A 15 -7.64 -12.13 -14.23
CA LEU A 15 -6.22 -11.99 -14.53
C LEU A 15 -5.94 -11.54 -15.97
N GLY A 16 -6.95 -11.42 -16.85
CA GLY A 16 -6.67 -11.27 -18.28
C GLY A 16 -5.83 -12.43 -18.84
N ASP A 17 -5.17 -12.22 -19.98
CA ASP A 17 -4.41 -13.24 -20.74
C ASP A 17 -3.03 -13.60 -20.12
N ILE A 18 -2.99 -13.95 -18.83
CA ILE A 18 -1.76 -14.52 -18.23
C ILE A 18 -1.82 -16.05 -18.26
N THR A 19 -0.76 -16.64 -18.82
CA THR A 19 -0.60 -18.10 -19.03
C THR A 19 -0.18 -18.87 -17.78
N ASN A 20 0.11 -18.20 -16.66
CA ASN A 20 0.44 -18.82 -15.37
C ASN A 20 -0.51 -18.28 -14.28
N GLY A 21 -1.33 -19.17 -13.71
CA GLY A 21 -2.24 -18.85 -12.60
C GLY A 21 -2.12 -19.90 -11.50
N TYR A 22 -2.17 -19.46 -10.24
CA TYR A 22 -2.27 -20.35 -9.09
C TYR A 22 -3.74 -20.58 -8.81
N PHE A 23 -4.15 -21.85 -8.83
CA PHE A 23 -5.49 -22.26 -8.47
C PHE A 23 -5.47 -22.81 -7.06
N ARG A 24 -6.36 -22.28 -6.21
CA ARG A 24 -6.58 -22.86 -4.90
C ARG A 24 -7.45 -24.11 -5.07
N VAL A 25 -7.01 -25.22 -4.48
CA VAL A 25 -7.77 -26.49 -4.51
C VAL A 25 -8.82 -26.53 -3.40
N ASP A 26 -8.51 -25.93 -2.25
CA ASP A 26 -9.47 -25.75 -1.15
C ASP A 26 -9.98 -24.30 -1.16
N PRO A 27 -11.30 -24.08 -1.05
CA PRO A 27 -11.87 -22.73 -1.07
C PRO A 27 -11.29 -21.86 0.04
N MET A 28 -11.09 -20.57 -0.25
CA MET A 28 -10.63 -19.62 0.75
C MET A 28 -11.78 -19.19 1.66
N ASP A 29 -11.51 -18.89 2.92
CA ASP A 29 -12.52 -18.30 3.79
C ASP A 29 -12.95 -16.94 3.22
N GLU A 30 -14.24 -16.79 2.93
CA GLU A 30 -14.81 -15.59 2.31
C GLU A 30 -14.54 -14.33 3.14
N THR A 31 -14.50 -14.44 4.47
CA THR A 31 -14.18 -13.31 5.35
C THR A 31 -12.74 -12.86 5.15
N LEU A 32 -11.80 -13.82 5.08
CA LEU A 32 -10.39 -13.51 4.82
C LEU A 32 -10.19 -12.95 3.41
N ARG A 33 -10.97 -13.43 2.44
CA ARG A 33 -11.00 -12.90 1.08
C ARG A 33 -11.50 -11.46 1.05
N THR A 34 -12.59 -11.15 1.74
CA THR A 34 -13.08 -9.78 1.91
C THR A 34 -12.01 -8.91 2.55
N TYR A 35 -11.39 -9.34 3.64
CA TYR A 35 -10.33 -8.55 4.29
C TYR A 35 -9.11 -8.32 3.41
N THR A 36 -8.70 -9.32 2.63
CA THR A 36 -7.63 -9.17 1.63
C THR A 36 -7.97 -8.07 0.64
N ASN A 37 -9.17 -8.14 0.06
CA ASN A 37 -9.63 -7.24 -1.00
C ASN A 37 -9.92 -5.83 -0.51
N THR A 38 -10.41 -5.68 0.71
CA THR A 38 -10.78 -4.38 1.29
C THR A 38 -9.58 -3.63 1.84
N TYR A 39 -8.66 -4.32 2.52
CA TYR A 39 -7.65 -3.65 3.34
C TYR A 39 -6.21 -3.79 2.84
N ILE A 40 -5.92 -4.68 1.89
CA ILE A 40 -4.51 -4.92 1.49
C ILE A 40 -4.34 -4.77 -0.02
N THR A 41 -5.19 -5.44 -0.81
CA THR A 41 -5.17 -5.40 -2.28
C THR A 41 -5.24 -3.98 -2.88
N PRO A 42 -5.91 -2.99 -2.30
CA PRO A 42 -5.96 -1.67 -2.94
C PRO A 42 -4.62 -0.91 -2.96
N ILE A 43 -3.69 -1.23 -2.05
CA ILE A 43 -2.36 -0.59 -1.97
C ILE A 43 -1.25 -1.53 -2.46
N GLU A 44 -1.39 -2.85 -2.21
CA GLU A 44 -0.39 -3.87 -2.56
C GLU A 44 1.04 -3.53 -2.06
N TYR A 45 2.06 -4.08 -2.71
CA TYR A 45 3.47 -4.00 -2.31
C TYR A 45 4.35 -3.20 -3.28
N ASP A 46 3.75 -2.69 -4.36
CA ASP A 46 4.49 -2.01 -5.41
C ASP A 46 4.60 -0.52 -5.09
N CYS A 47 5.80 0.04 -5.30
CA CYS A 47 6.08 1.48 -5.27
C CYS A 47 5.66 2.26 -4.01
N ASN A 48 5.40 1.58 -2.90
CA ASN A 48 5.10 2.19 -1.62
C ASN A 48 5.78 1.41 -0.49
N ASN A 49 5.83 1.99 0.71
CA ASN A 49 6.44 1.33 1.87
C ASN A 49 5.46 0.88 2.96
N LEU A 50 4.15 0.84 2.70
CA LEU A 50 3.17 0.53 3.75
C LEU A 50 3.32 -0.90 4.30
N PHE A 51 3.53 -1.87 3.41
CA PHE A 51 3.51 -3.29 3.77
C PHE A 51 4.87 -3.99 3.68
N VAL A 52 5.91 -3.28 3.21
CA VAL A 52 7.26 -3.82 2.97
C VAL A 52 8.29 -3.39 4.02
N MET A 53 7.87 -2.78 5.13
CA MET A 53 8.74 -2.49 6.27
C MET A 53 7.99 -2.52 7.60
N ASP A 54 8.71 -2.68 8.71
CA ASP A 54 8.16 -2.52 10.05
C ASP A 54 7.87 -1.04 10.35
N TRP A 55 6.66 -0.76 10.82
CA TRP A 55 6.27 0.54 11.37
C TRP A 55 5.08 0.40 12.32
N ASP A 56 4.95 1.35 13.24
CA ASP A 56 3.80 1.49 14.14
C ASP A 56 3.45 2.98 14.32
N GLU A 57 2.50 3.29 15.20
CA GLU A 57 2.06 4.65 15.52
C GLU A 57 3.19 5.59 15.94
N ASN A 58 4.27 5.06 16.54
CA ASN A 58 5.42 5.87 16.97
C ASN A 58 6.47 6.05 15.86
N SER A 59 6.31 5.35 14.74
CA SER A 59 7.23 5.43 13.60
C SER A 59 6.52 5.56 12.25
N VAL A 60 5.29 6.05 12.27
CA VAL A 60 4.44 6.28 11.10
C VAL A 60 5.06 7.34 10.17
N ASP A 61 5.89 8.21 10.71
CA ASP A 61 6.69 9.22 10.03
C ASP A 61 7.72 8.63 9.03
N LYS A 62 8.04 7.33 9.15
CA LYS A 62 8.90 6.62 8.19
C LYS A 62 8.18 6.27 6.88
N LEU A 63 6.85 6.33 6.85
CA LEU A 63 6.08 6.08 5.64
C LEU A 63 6.28 7.24 4.64
N CYS A 64 6.40 6.90 3.36
CA CYS A 64 6.45 7.91 2.32
C CYS A 64 5.03 8.20 1.83
N PHE A 65 4.41 9.21 2.41
CA PHE A 65 3.03 9.56 2.06
C PHE A 65 2.92 10.12 0.64
N ASN A 66 4.00 10.73 0.10
CA ASN A 66 4.07 11.17 -1.30
C ASN A 66 3.78 10.02 -2.30
N ASP A 67 4.24 8.81 -1.99
CA ASP A 67 3.98 7.63 -2.81
C ASP A 67 2.63 6.97 -2.46
N LEU A 68 2.21 7.02 -1.19
CA LEU A 68 0.95 6.40 -0.77
C LEU A 68 -0.29 7.11 -1.31
N VAL A 69 -0.27 8.44 -1.49
CA VAL A 69 -1.45 9.18 -1.98
C VAL A 69 -1.92 8.71 -3.35
N GLU A 70 -1.01 8.18 -4.18
CA GLU A 70 -1.33 7.56 -5.47
C GLU A 70 -2.30 6.39 -5.34
N TYR A 71 -2.23 5.65 -4.23
CA TYR A 71 -3.09 4.51 -3.93
C TYR A 71 -4.29 4.91 -3.09
N LEU A 72 -4.12 5.82 -2.12
CA LEU A 72 -5.20 6.25 -1.24
C LEU A 72 -6.29 7.01 -2.00
N TYR A 73 -5.92 7.85 -2.97
CA TYR A 73 -6.90 8.67 -3.68
C TYR A 73 -7.88 7.84 -4.52
N PRO A 74 -7.44 6.85 -5.33
CA PRO A 74 -8.36 5.96 -6.04
C PRO A 74 -9.25 5.11 -5.13
N ILE A 75 -8.82 4.76 -3.92
CA ILE A 75 -9.68 4.03 -2.96
C ILE A 75 -10.89 4.88 -2.59
N GLU A 76 -10.69 6.17 -2.36
CA GLU A 76 -11.76 7.11 -1.98
C GLU A 76 -12.61 7.56 -3.17
N HIS A 77 -11.98 7.85 -4.31
CA HIS A 77 -12.61 8.59 -5.40
C HIS A 77 -12.86 7.75 -6.66
N GLN A 78 -12.36 6.52 -6.71
CA GLN A 78 -12.46 5.61 -7.86
C GLN A 78 -11.88 6.20 -9.16
N GLN A 79 -10.92 7.11 -9.04
CA GLN A 79 -10.21 7.75 -10.15
C GLN A 79 -8.80 8.17 -9.70
N ALA A 80 -7.91 8.44 -10.65
CA ALA A 80 -6.61 9.07 -10.39
C ALA A 80 -6.79 10.50 -9.86
N ILE A 81 -5.75 11.05 -9.23
CA ILE A 81 -5.78 12.41 -8.69
C ILE A 81 -5.96 13.42 -9.85
N PRO A 82 -7.02 14.24 -9.86
CA PRO A 82 -7.25 15.21 -10.91
C PRO A 82 -6.13 16.24 -11.05
N GLU A 83 -5.77 16.57 -12.30
CA GLU A 83 -4.72 17.55 -12.61
C GLU A 83 -4.99 18.94 -12.00
N ASN A 84 -6.25 19.32 -11.74
CA ASN A 84 -6.58 20.62 -11.13
C ASN A 84 -6.17 20.74 -9.65
N TYR A 85 -5.78 19.64 -8.99
CA TYR A 85 -5.14 19.68 -7.68
C TYR A 85 -3.62 19.82 -7.74
N MET A 86 -3.06 19.79 -8.96
CA MET A 86 -1.63 19.88 -9.20
C MET A 86 -1.21 21.31 -9.56
N LYS A 87 -0.07 21.72 -9.01
CA LYS A 87 0.64 22.97 -9.31
C LYS A 87 1.97 22.63 -9.96
N ASP A 88 2.47 23.53 -10.81
CA ASP A 88 3.76 23.34 -11.48
C ASP A 88 4.92 23.39 -10.46
N SER A 89 5.82 22.42 -10.52
CA SER A 89 7.05 22.41 -9.74
C SER A 89 8.23 23.06 -10.46
N GLY A 90 8.10 23.33 -11.77
CA GLY A 90 9.21 23.71 -12.63
C GLY A 90 10.24 22.60 -12.85
N GLN A 91 9.94 21.36 -12.43
CA GLN A 91 10.72 20.15 -12.73
C GLN A 91 9.92 19.22 -13.65
N GLN A 92 10.63 18.53 -14.52
CA GLN A 92 10.03 17.53 -15.40
C GLN A 92 9.53 16.34 -14.56
N TYR A 93 8.29 15.92 -14.79
CA TYR A 93 7.66 14.74 -14.15
C TYR A 93 7.35 14.85 -12.66
N ILE A 94 7.53 16.02 -12.05
CA ILE A 94 7.15 16.27 -10.67
C ILE A 94 6.19 17.47 -10.67
N SER A 95 5.08 17.33 -9.96
CA SER A 95 4.10 18.38 -9.72
C SER A 95 3.96 18.60 -8.22
N TYR A 96 3.15 19.57 -7.82
CA TYR A 96 2.80 19.84 -6.43
C TYR A 96 1.31 19.59 -6.19
N ILE A 97 0.96 18.63 -5.34
CA ILE A 97 -0.42 18.42 -4.90
C ILE A 97 -0.76 19.37 -3.75
N ASP A 98 -1.94 20.00 -3.82
CA ASP A 98 -2.41 20.90 -2.76
C ASP A 98 -2.39 20.24 -1.37
N ALA A 99 -1.89 20.96 -0.37
CA ALA A 99 -1.70 20.42 0.97
C ALA A 99 -2.98 19.97 1.65
N ASN A 100 -4.12 20.64 1.42
CA ASN A 100 -5.38 20.21 2.02
C ASN A 100 -5.82 18.87 1.44
N VAL A 101 -5.69 18.69 0.12
CA VAL A 101 -6.01 17.42 -0.55
C VAL A 101 -5.13 16.29 -0.03
N PHE A 102 -3.83 16.56 0.11
CA PHE A 102 -2.86 15.60 0.61
C PHE A 102 -3.10 15.23 2.08
N GLU A 103 -3.17 16.23 2.97
CA GLU A 103 -3.32 16.03 4.42
C GLU A 103 -4.67 15.39 4.75
N ASP A 104 -5.77 15.85 4.16
CA ASP A 104 -7.10 15.27 4.37
C ASP A 104 -7.18 13.82 3.87
N LEU A 105 -6.43 13.48 2.82
CA LEU A 105 -6.35 12.09 2.35
C LEU A 105 -5.54 11.22 3.30
N VAL A 106 -4.40 11.70 3.80
CA VAL A 106 -3.60 10.93 4.75
C VAL A 106 -4.35 10.72 6.07
N HIS A 107 -5.00 11.76 6.61
CA HIS A 107 -5.74 11.68 7.87
C HIS A 107 -6.95 10.75 7.83
N ARG A 108 -7.46 10.42 6.63
CA ARG A 108 -8.53 9.43 6.47
C ARG A 108 -8.07 7.98 6.73
N TYR A 109 -6.77 7.72 6.64
CA TYR A 109 -6.20 6.37 6.73
C TYR A 109 -5.17 6.22 7.85
N PHE A 110 -4.67 7.32 8.40
CA PHE A 110 -3.58 7.32 9.37
C PHE A 110 -3.82 8.38 10.44
N THR A 111 -3.45 8.06 11.67
CA THR A 111 -3.36 9.05 12.76
C THR A 111 -1.95 9.60 12.79
N ILE A 112 -1.76 10.85 12.31
CA ILE A 112 -0.47 11.53 12.29
C ILE A 112 -0.70 13.05 12.46
N ASP A 113 0.26 13.78 13.04
CA ASP A 113 0.17 15.24 13.15
C ASP A 113 0.64 15.91 11.84
N ASN A 114 -0.05 16.98 11.42
CA ASN A 114 0.36 17.80 10.27
C ASN A 114 1.78 18.35 10.40
N ALA A 115 2.24 18.71 11.60
CA ALA A 115 3.61 19.16 11.83
C ALA A 115 4.62 18.05 11.48
N ILE A 116 4.30 16.79 11.80
CA ILE A 116 5.13 15.63 11.44
C ILE A 116 5.06 15.41 9.93
N LEU A 117 3.87 15.37 9.34
CA LEU A 117 3.69 15.20 7.88
C LEU A 117 4.49 16.24 7.09
N ARG A 118 4.37 17.52 7.44
CA ARG A 118 5.07 18.62 6.78
C ARG A 118 6.58 18.51 6.92
N SER A 119 7.08 18.00 8.04
CA SER A 119 8.52 17.86 8.29
C SER A 119 9.19 16.75 7.47
N GLN A 120 8.46 15.68 7.09
CA GLN A 120 9.04 14.48 6.48
C GLN A 120 8.74 14.32 4.97
N ASN A 121 7.73 15.00 4.44
CA ASN A 121 7.20 14.76 3.09
C ASN A 121 7.48 15.89 2.10
N TYR A 122 8.57 16.65 2.33
CA TYR A 122 9.04 17.71 1.43
C TYR A 122 8.01 18.85 1.23
N TYR A 123 7.28 19.20 2.29
CA TYR A 123 6.27 20.26 2.23
C TYR A 123 6.86 21.59 1.74
N CYS A 124 6.29 22.13 0.66
CA CYS A 124 6.66 23.43 0.12
C CYS A 124 5.75 24.49 0.72
N GLU A 125 6.27 25.24 1.69
CA GLU A 125 5.52 26.27 2.42
C GLU A 125 5.00 27.38 1.50
N THR A 126 5.78 27.80 0.50
CA THR A 126 5.39 28.89 -0.43
C THR A 126 4.23 28.50 -1.36
N GLN A 127 4.14 27.22 -1.75
CA GLN A 127 3.05 26.72 -2.58
C GLN A 127 1.90 26.11 -1.77
N HIS A 128 2.08 25.93 -0.45
CA HIS A 128 1.19 25.14 0.40
C HIS A 128 0.85 23.80 -0.25
N ALA A 129 1.88 23.01 -0.54
CA ALA A 129 1.74 21.79 -1.33
C ALA A 129 2.85 20.76 -1.03
N TYR A 130 2.60 19.52 -1.43
CA TYR A 130 3.57 18.41 -1.37
C TYR A 130 3.97 18.01 -2.78
N PRO A 131 5.22 17.62 -3.01
CA PRO A 131 5.60 17.14 -4.32
C PRO A 131 4.94 15.79 -4.63
N TYR A 132 4.60 15.58 -5.89
CA TYR A 132 3.91 14.41 -6.39
C TYR A 132 4.50 14.02 -7.75
N ALA A 133 4.79 12.73 -7.93
CA ALA A 133 5.47 12.21 -9.12
C ALA A 133 4.71 11.01 -9.68
N GLU A 134 3.73 11.28 -10.55
CA GLU A 134 2.90 10.26 -11.23
C GLU A 134 3.75 9.18 -11.94
N LEU A 135 4.87 9.58 -12.53
CA LEU A 135 5.68 8.72 -13.42
C LEU A 135 6.73 7.87 -12.71
N TYR A 136 6.87 7.92 -11.38
CA TYR A 136 7.94 7.16 -10.73
C TYR A 136 7.62 5.66 -10.64
N CYS A 137 6.34 5.28 -10.54
CA CYS A 137 5.91 3.89 -10.53
C CYS A 137 5.60 3.35 -11.93
N ILE A 138 6.59 3.35 -12.84
CA ILE A 138 6.39 2.65 -14.11
C ILE A 138 6.41 1.15 -13.84
N ALA A 139 5.29 0.46 -14.12
CA ALA A 139 5.15 -0.99 -13.95
C ALA A 139 6.28 -1.83 -14.59
N SER A 140 7.00 -1.28 -15.59
CA SER A 140 8.18 -1.90 -16.22
C SER A 140 9.44 -1.91 -15.34
N HIS A 141 9.45 -1.18 -14.22
CA HIS A 141 10.56 -1.11 -13.25
C HIS A 141 10.24 -1.80 -11.92
N VAL A 142 9.06 -2.43 -11.80
CA VAL A 142 8.69 -3.18 -10.59
C VAL A 142 9.64 -4.36 -10.42
N ALA A 143 10.12 -4.57 -9.20
CA ALA A 143 10.96 -5.72 -8.87
C ALA A 143 10.18 -7.00 -9.16
N THR A 144 10.70 -7.86 -10.02
CA THR A 144 10.17 -9.21 -10.16
C THR A 144 10.65 -10.04 -8.97
N PRO A 145 9.74 -10.72 -8.25
CA PRO A 145 8.34 -10.94 -8.56
C PRO A 145 7.40 -9.83 -8.08
N ARG A 146 6.28 -9.69 -8.78
CA ARG A 146 5.17 -8.89 -8.27
C ARG A 146 4.44 -9.69 -7.20
N LEU A 147 4.32 -9.14 -5.99
CA LEU A 147 3.69 -9.83 -4.88
C LEU A 147 2.18 -9.57 -4.81
N ARG A 148 1.45 -10.51 -4.22
CA ARG A 148 0.00 -10.48 -4.03
C ARG A 148 -0.34 -10.87 -2.59
N PRO A 149 -1.26 -10.13 -1.95
CA PRO A 149 -1.62 -10.41 -0.58
C PRO A 149 -2.60 -11.57 -0.50
N GLU A 150 -2.43 -12.40 0.53
CA GLU A 150 -3.43 -13.35 0.97
C GLU A 150 -3.54 -13.28 2.49
N VAL A 151 -4.66 -12.80 3.02
CA VAL A 151 -4.94 -12.89 4.45
C VAL A 151 -5.18 -14.35 4.79
N VAL A 152 -4.33 -14.92 5.63
CA VAL A 152 -4.42 -16.33 6.06
C VAL A 152 -4.97 -16.50 7.47
N LYS A 153 -5.02 -15.41 8.24
CA LYS A 153 -5.59 -15.38 9.58
C LYS A 153 -6.06 -13.98 9.92
N ALA A 154 -7.20 -13.89 10.60
CA ALA A 154 -7.73 -12.65 11.14
C ALA A 154 -8.12 -12.82 12.61
N GLN A 155 -7.90 -11.77 13.40
CA GLN A 155 -8.33 -11.68 14.80
C GLN A 155 -8.92 -10.29 15.03
N LYS A 156 -10.11 -10.22 15.64
CA LYS A 156 -10.76 -8.94 15.96
C LYS A 156 -10.90 -8.81 17.47
N GLU A 157 -10.38 -7.71 18.02
CA GLU A 157 -10.55 -7.32 19.43
C GLU A 157 -11.08 -5.89 19.48
N LYS A 158 -12.31 -5.72 19.98
CA LYS A 158 -13.05 -4.44 19.92
C LYS A 158 -13.11 -3.90 18.48
N ASN A 159 -12.53 -2.74 18.24
CA ASN A 159 -12.41 -2.08 16.95
C ASN A 159 -11.10 -2.40 16.21
N ILE A 160 -10.19 -3.17 16.80
CA ILE A 160 -8.90 -3.50 16.18
C ILE A 160 -8.99 -4.83 15.44
N LEU A 161 -8.72 -4.80 14.15
CA LEU A 161 -8.57 -5.97 13.28
C LEU A 161 -7.08 -6.24 13.06
N THR A 162 -6.62 -7.42 13.46
CA THR A 162 -5.26 -7.90 13.23
C THR A 162 -5.28 -8.96 12.14
N LEU A 163 -4.59 -8.70 11.04
CA LEU A 163 -4.50 -9.56 9.87
C LEU A 163 -3.11 -10.16 9.78
N THR A 164 -3.00 -11.48 9.61
CA THR A 164 -1.76 -12.14 9.18
C THR A 164 -1.87 -12.41 7.69
N ILE A 165 -0.90 -11.93 6.93
CA ILE A 165 -0.94 -11.92 5.48
C ILE A 165 0.32 -12.61 4.95
N HIS A 166 0.12 -13.50 3.98
CA HIS A 166 1.20 -13.99 3.13
C HIS A 166 1.33 -13.04 1.93
N ALA A 167 2.53 -12.50 1.72
CA ALA A 167 2.90 -11.86 0.47
C ALA A 167 3.41 -12.96 -0.48
N THR A 168 2.66 -13.26 -1.53
CA THR A 168 2.93 -14.38 -2.45
C THR A 168 3.31 -13.87 -3.83
N GLY A 169 4.26 -14.51 -4.50
CA GLY A 169 4.63 -14.20 -5.89
C GLY A 169 4.22 -15.35 -6.81
N TYR A 170 3.94 -15.05 -8.07
CA TYR A 170 3.58 -16.08 -9.04
C TYR A 170 4.81 -16.78 -9.63
N GLU A 171 5.97 -16.17 -9.49
CA GLU A 171 7.24 -16.65 -9.99
C GLU A 171 7.79 -17.78 -9.12
N LYS A 172 8.50 -18.72 -9.76
CA LYS A 172 9.12 -19.85 -9.09
C LYS A 172 10.05 -19.36 -7.97
N GLY A 173 9.81 -19.81 -6.75
CA GLY A 173 10.59 -19.44 -5.56
C GLY A 173 9.88 -18.51 -4.59
N TYR A 174 8.67 -18.04 -4.92
CA TYR A 174 7.91 -17.11 -4.09
C TYR A 174 6.52 -17.62 -3.64
N PRO A 175 6.36 -18.90 -3.22
CA PRO A 175 5.06 -19.39 -2.76
C PRO A 175 4.54 -18.56 -1.57
N VAL A 176 5.45 -18.14 -0.68
CA VAL A 176 5.28 -17.06 0.31
C VAL A 176 6.62 -16.35 0.38
N ALA A 177 6.70 -15.13 -0.15
CA ALA A 177 7.90 -14.31 -0.13
C ALA A 177 8.26 -13.86 1.29
N TYR A 178 7.25 -13.41 2.04
CA TYR A 178 7.35 -13.13 3.47
C TYR A 178 5.94 -13.12 4.08
N THR A 179 5.87 -13.16 5.41
CA THR A 179 4.63 -12.97 6.16
C THR A 179 4.69 -11.66 6.92
N HIS A 180 3.59 -10.92 6.94
CA HIS A 180 3.47 -9.70 7.74
C HIS A 180 2.13 -9.63 8.46
N ILE A 181 2.10 -8.85 9.53
CA ILE A 181 0.95 -8.66 10.39
C ILE A 181 0.57 -7.18 10.34
N VAL A 182 -0.64 -6.90 9.87
CA VAL A 182 -1.18 -5.54 9.80
C VAL A 182 -2.25 -5.39 10.88
N LYS A 183 -2.19 -4.28 11.62
CA LYS A 183 -3.26 -3.86 12.53
C LYS A 183 -4.02 -2.70 11.94
N ILE A 184 -5.34 -2.81 12.00
CA ILE A 184 -6.27 -1.84 11.43
C ILE A 184 -7.27 -1.47 12.51
N GLU A 185 -7.50 -0.18 12.71
CA GLU A 185 -8.61 0.33 13.51
C GLU A 185 -9.82 0.47 12.61
N LEU A 186 -10.93 -0.18 12.97
CA LEU A 186 -12.21 -0.03 12.30
C LEU A 186 -12.98 1.09 13.00
N LEU A 187 -13.47 2.06 12.23
CA LEU A 187 -14.20 3.21 12.76
C LEU A 187 -15.72 2.98 12.65
N ASP A 188 -16.49 3.68 13.49
CA ASP A 188 -17.94 3.49 13.59
C ASP A 188 -18.70 3.86 12.31
N ASP A 189 -18.13 4.73 11.47
CA ASP A 189 -18.68 5.16 10.18
C ASP A 189 -18.34 4.19 9.03
N GLY A 190 -17.63 3.10 9.32
CA GLY A 190 -17.19 2.10 8.34
C GLY A 190 -15.85 2.40 7.68
N SER A 191 -15.23 3.55 7.97
CA SER A 191 -13.84 3.84 7.59
C SER A 191 -12.85 3.08 8.47
N TYR A 192 -11.55 3.23 8.19
CA TYR A 192 -10.51 2.51 8.91
C TYR A 192 -9.16 3.23 8.87
N HIS A 193 -8.35 3.02 9.91
CA HIS A 193 -6.97 3.47 9.96
C HIS A 193 -5.98 2.31 9.99
N TYR A 194 -4.88 2.41 9.26
CA TYR A 194 -3.73 1.54 9.48
C TYR A 194 -2.98 1.99 10.74
N ILE A 195 -2.69 1.05 11.62
CA ILE A 195 -2.02 1.30 12.91
C ILE A 195 -0.56 0.87 12.86
N SER A 196 -0.30 -0.29 12.25
CA SER A 196 1.04 -0.86 12.20
C SER A 196 1.16 -1.91 11.11
N ASN A 197 2.38 -2.10 10.62
CA ASN A 197 2.80 -3.28 9.88
C ASN A 197 4.01 -3.92 10.58
N HIS A 198 3.96 -5.23 10.78
CA HIS A 198 5.08 -5.99 11.34
C HIS A 198 5.44 -7.17 10.44
N ILE A 199 6.69 -7.23 9.98
CA ILE A 199 7.21 -8.35 9.20
C ILE A 199 7.61 -9.46 10.16
N VAL A 200 7.02 -10.65 9.98
CA VAL A 200 7.38 -11.83 10.77
C VAL A 200 8.83 -12.21 10.43
N PRO A 201 9.75 -12.25 11.41
CA PRO A 201 11.15 -12.57 11.13
C PRO A 201 11.34 -13.98 10.57
N ASP A 202 11.91 -14.08 9.38
CA ASP A 202 12.39 -15.32 8.78
C ASP A 202 13.66 -15.04 7.97
N ASN A 203 14.64 -15.96 8.04
CA ASN A 203 15.92 -15.81 7.33
C ASN A 203 15.76 -15.86 5.80
N ASN A 204 14.64 -16.36 5.30
CA ASN A 204 14.31 -16.47 3.89
C ASN A 204 13.33 -15.39 3.41
N ASN A 205 13.03 -14.39 4.24
CA ASN A 205 12.16 -13.29 3.84
C ASN A 205 12.70 -12.59 2.58
N GLN A 206 11.85 -12.54 1.55
CA GLN A 206 12.10 -11.90 0.27
C GLN A 206 11.22 -10.66 0.13
N ILE A 207 11.55 -9.63 0.89
CA ILE A 207 10.80 -8.37 0.92
C ILE A 207 11.22 -7.51 -0.28
N PRO A 208 10.27 -6.95 -1.06
CA PRO A 208 10.58 -6.02 -2.13
C PRO A 208 11.43 -4.86 -1.63
N LYS A 209 12.44 -4.48 -2.41
CA LYS A 209 13.19 -3.26 -2.14
C LYS A 209 12.31 -2.08 -2.53
N TYR A 210 12.23 -1.12 -1.62
CA TYR A 210 11.55 0.14 -1.86
C TYR A 210 12.56 1.30 -1.95
N THR A 211 12.28 2.26 -2.82
CA THR A 211 13.02 3.52 -2.92
C THR A 211 12.01 4.61 -3.22
N PRO A 212 11.93 5.68 -2.39
CA PRO A 212 11.00 6.78 -2.60
C PRO A 212 11.10 7.41 -3.98
N GLY A 213 9.95 7.77 -4.55
CA GLY A 213 9.92 8.45 -5.85
C GLY A 213 10.49 9.86 -5.84
N ILE A 214 10.32 10.54 -4.71
CA ILE A 214 10.89 11.86 -4.47
C ILE A 214 11.96 11.72 -3.39
N THR A 215 13.15 12.26 -3.68
CA THR A 215 14.29 12.24 -2.76
C THR A 215 14.79 13.65 -2.46
N ASN A 216 15.49 13.85 -1.33
CA ASN A 216 16.11 15.14 -0.97
C ASN A 216 17.04 15.72 -2.06
N LYS A 217 17.59 14.89 -2.95
CA LYS A 217 18.40 15.39 -4.10
C LYS A 217 17.58 16.20 -5.10
N SER A 218 16.25 16.10 -5.03
CA SER A 218 15.33 16.85 -5.87
C SER A 218 15.07 18.27 -5.35
N GLN A 219 15.51 18.65 -4.13
CA GLN A 219 15.24 19.97 -3.53
C GLN A 219 16.18 21.08 -4.04
N LYS A 220 15.62 22.26 -4.33
CA LYS A 220 16.37 23.51 -4.58
C LYS A 220 16.51 24.34 -3.29
N GLU A 221 17.40 25.34 -3.31
CA GLU A 221 17.48 26.34 -2.23
C GLU A 221 16.14 27.09 -2.08
N GLY A 222 15.53 27.02 -0.90
CA GLY A 222 14.24 27.66 -0.61
C GLY A 222 13.14 26.72 -0.09
N GLY A 223 13.40 25.43 0.07
CA GLY A 223 12.48 24.47 0.73
C GLY A 223 11.45 23.82 -0.21
N CYS A 224 11.44 24.19 -1.48
CA CYS A 224 10.67 23.57 -2.54
C CYS A 224 11.63 22.87 -3.53
N LEU A 225 11.22 21.73 -4.09
CA LEU A 225 11.79 21.16 -5.32
C LEU A 225 11.79 22.22 -6.45
#